data_AF-A0A1I0JWY5-F1
#
_entry.id   AF-A0A1I0JWY5-F1
#
_cell.length_a   1.000
_cell.length_b   1.000
_cell.length_c   1.000
_cell.angle_alpha   90.00
_cell.angle_beta   90.00
_cell.angle_gamma   90.00
#
_symmetry.space_group_name_H-M   'P 1'
#
loop_
_entity.id
_entity.type
_entity.pdbx_description
1 polymer ?
#
loop_
_entity_poly.entity_id
_entity_poly.type
_entity_poly.pdbx_seq_one_letter_code
_entity_poly.pdbx_strand_id
1 'polypeptide(L)'
;MEHVIAAKAVCLGEALKPEFKAYQRQVVKNAKALADALQKQGFKILTGGTDNHLMLVDLRGMEISGKELQNRCDEVYITLNKNTVPNAPRSFL
;
A
#
# COMPACT_ATOMS: atom_id res chain seq x y z
N MET A 1 21.09 -13.09 18.70
CA MET A 1 21.12 -11.73 18.11
C MET A 1 22.04 -11.62 16.90
N GLU A 2 23.18 -12.31 16.88
CA GLU A 2 24.17 -12.23 15.77
C GLU A 2 23.61 -12.63 14.39
N HIS A 3 22.75 -13.65 14.33
CA HIS A 3 22.08 -14.05 13.08
C HIS A 3 21.21 -12.93 12.47
N VAL A 4 20.58 -12.08 13.29
CA VAL A 4 19.79 -10.94 12.82
C VAL A 4 20.70 -9.83 12.28
N ILE A 5 21.83 -9.60 12.93
CA ILE A 5 22.83 -8.61 12.48
C ILE A 5 23.39 -9.03 11.13
N ALA A 6 23.78 -10.30 10.98
CA ALA A 6 24.25 -10.85 9.73
C ALA A 6 23.20 -10.73 8.60
N ALA A 7 21.94 -11.07 8.88
CA ALA A 7 20.85 -10.91 7.90
C ALA A 7 20.66 -9.45 7.47
N LYS A 8 20.70 -8.49 8.40
CA LYS A 8 20.62 -7.07 8.06
C LYS A 8 21.81 -6.60 7.23
N ALA A 9 23.02 -7.09 7.51
CA ALA A 9 24.21 -6.77 6.71
C ALA A 9 24.06 -7.25 5.26
N VAL A 10 23.50 -8.44 5.05
CA VAL A 10 23.15 -8.94 3.71
C VAL A 10 22.14 -8.01 3.03
N CYS A 11 21.03 -7.66 3.69
CA CYS A 11 20.03 -6.75 3.12
C CYS A 11 20.61 -5.38 2.74
N LEU A 12 21.50 -4.83 3.56
CA LEU A 12 22.17 -3.56 3.26
C LEU A 12 23.13 -3.68 2.07
N GLY A 13 23.85 -4.81 1.96
CA GLY A 13 24.67 -5.12 0.79
C GLY A 13 23.84 -5.20 -0.50
N GLU A 14 22.70 -5.88 -0.47
CA GLU A 14 21.76 -5.91 -1.61
C GLU A 14 21.21 -4.52 -1.95
N ALA A 15 20.90 -3.71 -0.94
CA ALA A 15 20.35 -2.35 -1.13
C ALA A 15 21.33 -1.39 -1.83
N LEU A 16 22.64 -1.64 -1.74
CA LEU A 16 23.68 -0.85 -2.41
C LEU A 16 23.86 -1.21 -3.89
N LYS A 17 23.31 -2.34 -4.35
CA LYS A 17 23.48 -2.78 -5.74
C LYS A 17 22.66 -1.91 -6.72
N PRO A 18 23.16 -1.64 -7.94
CA PRO A 18 22.43 -0.85 -8.94
C PRO A 18 21.03 -1.40 -9.27
N GLU A 19 20.85 -2.71 -9.24
CA GLU A 19 19.59 -3.40 -9.49
C GLU A 19 18.55 -3.06 -8.43
N PHE A 20 18.95 -2.85 -7.18
CA PHE A 20 18.03 -2.42 -6.12
C PHE A 20 17.48 -1.02 -6.40
N LYS A 21 18.30 -0.10 -6.94
CA LYS A 21 17.82 1.22 -7.37
C LYS A 21 16.82 1.12 -8.52
N ALA A 22 17.04 0.21 -9.47
CA ALA A 22 16.08 -0.05 -10.54
C ALA A 22 14.77 -0.63 -9.99
N TYR A 23 14.86 -1.57 -9.06
CA TYR A 23 13.71 -2.15 -8.36
C TYR A 23 12.89 -1.08 -7.62
N GLN A 24 13.52 -0.21 -6.82
CA GLN A 24 12.82 0.86 -6.10
C GLN A 24 12.10 1.85 -7.04
N ARG A 25 12.71 2.17 -8.20
CA ARG A 25 12.04 2.96 -9.24
C ARG A 25 10.81 2.24 -9.80
N GLN A 26 10.88 0.92 -9.97
CA GLN A 26 9.74 0.13 -10.44
C GLN A 26 8.62 0.08 -9.41
N VAL A 27 8.94 0.02 -8.11
CA VAL A 27 7.94 0.06 -7.02
C VAL A 27 7.09 1.33 -7.12
N VAL A 28 7.72 2.51 -7.22
CA VAL A 28 7.00 3.79 -7.32
C VAL A 28 6.18 3.87 -8.63
N LYS A 29 6.74 3.40 -9.75
CA LYS A 29 6.00 3.34 -11.03
C LYS A 29 4.75 2.46 -10.93
N ASN A 30 4.87 1.29 -10.31
CA ASN A 30 3.77 0.36 -10.12
C ASN A 30 2.69 0.97 -9.20
N ALA A 31 3.10 1.61 -8.11
CA ALA A 31 2.18 2.25 -7.19
C ALA A 31 1.38 3.37 -7.89
N LYS A 32 2.03 4.21 -8.70
CA LYS A 32 1.36 5.23 -9.50
C LYS A 32 0.38 4.62 -10.52
N ALA A 33 0.81 3.59 -11.24
CA ALA A 33 -0.05 2.92 -12.22
C ALA A 33 -1.29 2.28 -11.56
N LEU A 34 -1.13 1.68 -10.37
CA LEU A 34 -2.25 1.12 -9.60
C LEU A 34 -3.20 2.22 -9.12
N ALA A 35 -2.68 3.33 -8.58
CA ALA A 35 -3.51 4.46 -8.17
C ALA A 35 -4.33 5.02 -9.34
N ASP A 36 -3.70 5.22 -10.49
CA ASP A 36 -4.37 5.71 -11.71
C ASP A 36 -5.45 4.73 -12.20
N ALA A 37 -5.16 3.42 -12.17
CA ALA A 37 -6.12 2.39 -12.55
C ALA A 37 -7.33 2.36 -11.60
N LEU A 38 -7.11 2.45 -10.29
CA LEU A 38 -8.18 2.51 -9.30
C LEU A 38 -9.05 3.77 -9.47
N GLN A 39 -8.44 4.93 -9.72
CA GLN A 39 -9.19 6.17 -9.99
C GLN A 39 -10.07 6.05 -11.23
N LYS A 40 -9.56 5.41 -12.31
CA LYS A 40 -10.36 5.13 -13.52
C LYS A 40 -11.56 4.21 -13.25
N GLN A 41 -11.47 3.35 -12.23
CA GLN A 41 -12.59 2.51 -11.77
C GLN A 41 -13.52 3.24 -10.77
N GLY A 42 -13.30 4.54 -10.52
CA GLY A 42 -14.16 5.37 -9.67
C GLY A 42 -13.76 5.39 -8.19
N PHE A 43 -12.65 4.76 -7.80
CA PHE A 43 -12.16 4.84 -6.43
C PHE A 43 -11.53 6.21 -6.15
N LYS A 44 -11.82 6.77 -4.98
CA LYS A 44 -11.15 7.97 -4.49
C LYS A 44 -9.84 7.58 -3.81
N ILE A 45 -8.74 8.14 -4.28
CA ILE A 45 -7.42 8.00 -3.63
C ILE A 45 -7.16 9.29 -2.84
N LEU A 46 -6.79 9.16 -1.55
CA LEU A 46 -6.38 10.33 -0.76
C LEU A 46 -5.22 11.05 -1.45
N THR A 47 -5.19 12.38 -1.31
CA THR A 47 -4.22 13.27 -1.97
C THR A 47 -4.19 13.21 -3.50
N GLY A 48 -5.11 12.48 -4.16
CA GLY A 48 -5.24 12.42 -5.61
C GLY A 48 -4.24 11.50 -6.32
N GLY A 49 -3.47 10.70 -5.60
CA GLY A 49 -2.45 9.82 -6.18
C GLY A 49 -1.45 9.31 -5.15
N THR A 50 -0.24 9.00 -5.60
CA THR A 50 0.89 8.67 -4.72
C THR A 50 2.23 9.07 -5.33
N ASP A 51 3.16 9.47 -4.47
CA ASP A 51 4.57 9.72 -4.79
C ASP A 51 5.51 8.67 -4.20
N ASN A 52 4.97 7.61 -3.59
CA ASN A 52 5.74 6.56 -2.94
C ASN A 52 5.20 5.15 -3.25
N HIS A 53 5.37 4.19 -2.34
CA HIS A 53 5.08 2.78 -2.56
C HIS A 53 3.66 2.35 -2.17
N LEU A 54 2.82 3.26 -1.66
CA LEU A 54 1.48 2.95 -1.19
C LEU A 54 0.47 4.04 -1.57
N MET A 55 -0.82 3.73 -1.44
CA MET A 55 -1.93 4.68 -1.59
C MET A 55 -3.04 4.34 -0.60
N LEU A 56 -3.85 5.33 -0.25
CA LEU A 56 -5.01 5.14 0.62
C LEU A 56 -6.30 5.34 -0.18
N VAL A 57 -7.10 4.29 -0.24
CA VAL A 57 -8.44 4.33 -0.85
C VAL A 57 -9.42 4.89 0.17
N ASP A 58 -10.10 5.98 -0.19
CA ASP A 58 -11.14 6.59 0.61
C ASP A 58 -12.49 5.92 0.35
N LEU A 59 -12.95 5.13 1.31
CA LEU A 59 -14.22 4.40 1.24
C LEU A 59 -15.40 5.25 1.76
N ARG A 60 -15.18 6.52 2.16
CA ARG A 60 -16.29 7.37 2.63
C ARG A 60 -17.29 7.58 1.50
N GLY A 61 -18.57 7.38 1.81
CA GLY A 61 -19.66 7.42 0.83
C GLY A 61 -19.92 6.09 0.12
N MET A 62 -19.15 5.04 0.43
CA MET A 62 -19.46 3.66 0.05
C MET A 62 -20.19 2.94 1.20
N GLU A 63 -20.95 1.91 0.87
CA GLU A 63 -21.67 1.10 1.88
C GLU A 63 -20.77 0.10 2.61
N ILE A 64 -19.47 0.06 2.29
CA ILE A 64 -18.49 -0.89 2.81
C ILE A 64 -17.49 -0.22 3.78
N SER A 65 -17.17 -0.90 4.88
CA SER A 65 -16.10 -0.47 5.80
C SER A 65 -14.73 -0.98 5.33
N GLY A 66 -13.64 -0.36 5.81
CA GLY A 66 -12.29 -0.86 5.52
C GLY A 66 -12.04 -2.28 6.04
N LYS A 67 -12.66 -2.67 7.16
CA LYS A 67 -12.57 -4.04 7.72
C LYS A 67 -13.29 -5.05 6.84
N GLU A 68 -14.51 -4.71 6.40
CA GLU A 68 -15.31 -5.55 5.51
C GLU A 68 -14.59 -5.74 4.17
N LEU A 69 -14.07 -4.66 3.56
CA LEU A 69 -13.34 -4.75 2.29
C LEU A 69 -12.08 -5.60 2.42
N GLN A 70 -11.30 -5.40 3.49
CA GLN A 70 -10.12 -6.22 3.77
C GLN A 70 -10.47 -7.71 3.80
N ASN A 71 -11.48 -8.09 4.58
CA ASN A 71 -11.88 -9.49 4.72
C ASN A 71 -12.35 -10.10 3.39
N ARG A 72 -13.14 -9.37 2.59
CA ARG A 72 -13.59 -9.83 1.26
C ARG A 72 -12.43 -10.00 0.27
N CYS A 73 -11.41 -9.13 0.36
CA CYS A 73 -10.20 -9.29 -0.43
C CYS A 73 -9.38 -10.51 0.04
N ASP A 74 -9.29 -10.75 1.35
CA ASP A 74 -8.62 -11.93 1.91
C ASP A 74 -9.28 -13.24 1.45
N GLU A 75 -10.62 -13.28 1.33
CA GLU A 75 -11.38 -14.43 0.79
C GLU A 75 -11.00 -14.80 -0.66
N VAL A 76 -10.47 -13.85 -1.42
CA VAL A 76 -9.97 -14.04 -2.80
C VAL A 76 -8.45 -13.90 -2.91
N TYR A 77 -7.73 -14.11 -1.80
CA TYR A 77 -6.27 -14.11 -1.72
C TYR A 77 -5.60 -12.77 -2.07
N ILE A 78 -6.29 -11.66 -1.86
CA ILE A 78 -5.76 -10.30 -1.95
C ILE A 78 -5.59 -9.74 -0.54
N THR A 79 -4.36 -9.72 -0.02
CA THR A 79 -4.11 -9.19 1.32
C THR A 79 -4.00 -7.67 1.30
N LEU A 80 -4.88 -7.02 2.05
CA LEU A 80 -4.88 -5.56 2.27
C LEU A 80 -4.85 -5.26 3.78
N ASN A 81 -4.75 -3.98 4.13
CA ASN A 81 -4.97 -3.54 5.51
C ASN A 81 -5.95 -2.37 5.56
N LYS A 82 -6.92 -2.45 6.47
CA LYS A 82 -7.78 -1.30 6.81
C LYS A 82 -6.93 -0.20 7.45
N ASN A 83 -7.19 1.06 7.07
CA ASN A 83 -6.53 2.24 7.62
C ASN A 83 -7.55 3.32 7.97
N THR A 84 -7.22 4.12 8.99
CA THR A 84 -7.95 5.35 9.31
C THR A 84 -7.69 6.41 8.25
N VAL A 85 -8.73 7.14 7.86
CA VAL A 85 -8.63 8.30 6.97
C VAL A 85 -8.99 9.59 7.72
N PRO A 86 -8.47 10.76 7.31
CA PRO A 86 -8.85 12.03 7.92
C PRO A 86 -10.37 12.25 7.92
N ASN A 87 -10.92 12.74 9.04
CA ASN A 87 -12.35 13.00 9.22
C ASN A 87 -13.24 11.76 8.97
N ALA A 88 -12.76 10.57 9.35
CA ALA A 88 -13.57 9.35 9.30
C ALA A 88 -14.71 9.44 10.33
N PRO A 89 -15.99 9.32 9.91
CA PRO A 89 -17.13 9.39 10.83
C PRO A 89 -17.29 8.12 11.68
N ARG A 90 -16.65 7.02 11.29
CA ARG A 90 -16.64 5.75 12.01
C ARG A 90 -15.27 5.57 12.67
N SER A 91 -15.23 5.71 13.98
CA SER A 91 -14.10 5.33 14.83
C SER A 91 -13.98 3.81 14.88
N PHE A 92 -12.76 3.28 14.99
CA PHE A 92 -12.45 1.84 14.97
C PHE A 92 -12.64 1.14 16.32
N LEU A 93 -13.57 1.64 17.15
CA LEU A 93 -14.01 0.95 18.37
C LEU A 93 -15.35 0.27 18.11
#